data_AF-A0A1M3NUY9-F1
#
_entry.id   AF-A0A1M3NUY9-F1
#
_cell.length_a   1.000
_cell.length_b   1.000
_cell.length_c   1.000
_cell.angle_alpha   90.00
_cell.angle_beta   90.00
_cell.angle_gamma   90.00
#
_symmetry.space_group_name_H-M   'P 1'
#
loop_
_entity.id
_entity.type
_entity.pdbx_description
1 polymer ?
#
loop_
_entity_poly.entity_id
_entity_poly.type
_entity_poly.pdbx_seq_one_letter_code
_entity_poly.pdbx_strand_id
1 'polypeptide(L)'
;MQIVATSMRDALFIGANAAIGAFIGFAVSKGALSEGSAVPPLMLIFVGMAAVELIGAYAARIPLGQLVAMPARFAALVVAFGGYLLTTNV
;
A
#
# COMPACT_ATOMS: atom_id res chain seq x y z
N MET A 1 23.23 1.35 14.36
CA MET A 1 22.22 1.71 13.34
C MET A 1 22.31 0.64 12.26
N GLN A 2 21.53 -0.43 12.39
CA GLN A 2 21.59 -1.56 11.46
C GLN A 2 20.83 -1.14 10.20
N ILE A 3 21.56 -0.89 9.12
CA ILE A 3 20.97 -0.68 7.79
C ILE A 3 20.29 -2.00 7.46
N VAL A 4 18.96 -2.04 7.64
CA VAL A 4 18.15 -3.19 7.29
C VAL A 4 18.31 -3.35 5.79
N ALA A 5 19.10 -4.33 5.35
CA ALA A 5 19.16 -4.69 3.95
C ALA A 5 17.73 -5.06 3.53
N THR A 6 17.10 -4.20 2.73
CA THR A 6 15.73 -4.41 2.27
C THR A 6 15.72 -5.71 1.48
N SER A 7 15.02 -6.74 1.97
CA SER A 7 14.92 -7.96 1.19
C SER A 7 14.14 -7.67 -0.09
N MET A 8 14.40 -8.43 -1.16
CA MET A 8 13.64 -8.29 -2.42
C MET A 8 12.12 -8.36 -2.18
N ARG A 9 11.70 -9.18 -1.20
CA ARG A 9 10.30 -9.30 -0.79
C ARG A 9 9.77 -8.01 -0.18
N ASP A 10 10.53 -7.36 0.70
CA ASP A 10 10.14 -6.08 1.30
C ASP A 10 10.01 -4.99 0.22
N ALA A 11 10.96 -4.93 -0.71
CA ALA A 11 10.94 -3.97 -1.81
C ALA A 11 9.72 -4.17 -2.74
N LEU A 12 9.41 -5.43 -3.09
CA LEU A 12 8.22 -5.77 -3.89
C LEU A 12 6.92 -5.42 -3.16
N PHE A 13 6.85 -5.69 -1.85
CA PHE A 13 5.69 -5.33 -1.04
C PHE A 13 5.49 -3.82 -1.00
N ILE A 14 6.56 -3.05 -0.76
CA ILE A 14 6.50 -1.59 -0.74
C ILE A 14 6.08 -1.05 -2.11
N GLY A 15 6.67 -1.56 -3.20
CA GLY A 15 6.33 -1.16 -4.57
C GLY A 15 4.89 -1.46 -4.96
N ALA A 16 4.36 -2.64 -4.60
CA ALA A 16 2.97 -3.00 -4.84
C ALA A 16 1.99 -2.04 -4.13
N ASN A 17 2.30 -1.68 -2.88
CA ASN A 17 1.50 -0.73 -2.11
C ASN A 17 1.60 0.70 -2.64
N ALA A 18 2.76 1.10 -3.18
CA ALA A 18 2.92 2.37 -3.90
C ALA A 18 1.95 2.48 -5.07
N ALA A 19 1.85 1.41 -5.88
CA ALA A 19 0.95 1.35 -7.02
C ALA A 19 -0.53 1.43 -6.60
N ILE A 20 -0.90 0.80 -5.49
CA ILE A 20 -2.26 0.91 -4.93
C ILE A 20 -2.58 2.36 -4.56
N GLY A 21 -1.68 3.02 -3.82
CA GLY A 21 -1.85 4.41 -3.45
C GLY A 21 -2.04 5.32 -4.65
N ALA A 22 -1.16 5.18 -5.66
CA ALA A 22 -1.24 5.93 -6.91
C ALA A 22 -2.53 5.65 -7.69
N PHE A 23 -2.98 4.40 -7.74
CA PHE A 23 -4.23 4.02 -8.41
C PHE A 23 -5.46 4.65 -7.73
N ILE A 24 -5.50 4.65 -6.40
CA ILE A 24 -6.59 5.27 -5.63
C ILE A 24 -6.60 6.78 -5.87
N GLY A 25 -5.46 7.46 -5.81
CA GLY A 25 -5.40 8.90 -6.04
C GLY A 25 -5.75 9.29 -7.47
N PHE A 26 -5.38 8.46 -8.46
CA PHE A 26 -5.86 8.61 -9.84
C PHE A 26 -7.38 8.45 -9.97
N ALA A 27 -7.98 7.51 -9.25
CA ALA A 27 -9.44 7.34 -9.24
C ALA A 27 -10.15 8.53 -8.58
N VAL A 28 -9.55 9.13 -7.54
CA VAL A 28 -10.05 10.37 -6.92
C VAL A 28 -9.95 11.55 -7.89
N SER A 29 -8.80 11.77 -8.54
CA SER A 29 -8.64 12.89 -9.50
C SER A 29 -9.55 12.79 -10.72
N LYS A 30 -9.96 11.58 -11.11
CA LYS A 30 -11.00 11.37 -12.13
C LYS A 30 -12.44 11.55 -11.65
N GLY A 31 -12.65 11.86 -10.37
CA GLY A 31 -13.99 11.99 -9.76
C GLY A 31 -14.74 10.66 -9.63
N ALA A 32 -14.07 9.52 -9.83
CA ALA A 32 -14.65 8.19 -9.64
C ALA A 32 -14.82 7.85 -8.15
N LEU A 33 -14.03 8.50 -7.29
CA LEU A 33 -14.12 8.43 -5.83
C LEU A 33 -14.33 9.84 -5.28
N SER A 34 -15.45 10.07 -4.61
CA SER A 34 -15.70 11.33 -3.90
C SER A 34 -15.04 11.30 -2.53
N GLU A 35 -14.37 12.38 -2.14
CA GLU A 35 -13.82 12.56 -0.78
C GLU A 35 -14.91 12.54 0.31
N GLY A 36 -16.17 12.83 -0.06
CA GLY A 36 -17.34 12.73 0.82
C GLY A 36 -18.07 11.38 0.76
N SER A 37 -17.50 10.38 0.07
CA SER A 37 -18.05 9.03 -0.03
C SER A 37 -18.08 8.33 1.33
N ALA A 38 -19.00 7.37 1.48
CA ALA A 38 -19.11 6.50 2.65
C ALA A 38 -17.81 5.73 2.97
N VAL A 39 -16.89 5.61 2.00
CA VAL A 39 -15.58 4.97 2.19
C VAL A 39 -14.47 5.99 1.88
N PRO A 40 -13.77 6.49 2.92
CA PRO A 40 -12.65 7.42 2.73
C PRO A 40 -11.51 6.78 1.92
N PRO A 41 -10.78 7.55 1.09
CA PRO A 41 -9.64 7.04 0.33
C PRO A 41 -8.58 6.34 1.19
N LEU A 42 -8.36 6.84 2.42
CA LEU A 42 -7.45 6.21 3.38
C LEU A 42 -7.88 4.78 3.76
N MET A 43 -9.19 4.53 3.87
CA MET A 43 -9.70 3.19 4.14
C MET A 43 -9.42 2.26 2.95
N LEU A 44 -9.56 2.75 1.71
CA LEU A 44 -9.21 1.99 0.51
C LEU A 44 -7.71 1.66 0.46
N ILE A 45 -6.84 2.56 0.91
CA ILE A 45 -5.40 2.29 1.04
C ILE A 45 -5.18 1.13 2.00
N PHE A 46 -5.77 1.15 3.20
CA PHE A 46 -5.62 0.05 4.16
C PHE A 46 -6.17 -1.27 3.64
N VAL A 47 -7.31 -1.25 2.97
CA VAL A 47 -7.89 -2.45 2.34
C VAL A 47 -6.99 -2.98 1.25
N GLY A 48 -6.45 -2.11 0.39
CA GLY A 48 -5.50 -2.51 -0.65
C GLY A 48 -4.21 -3.09 -0.07
N MET A 49 -3.67 -2.48 0.99
CA MET A 49 -2.51 -3.01 1.70
C MET A 49 -2.76 -4.40 2.28
N ALA A 50 -3.92 -4.58 2.92
CA ALA A 50 -4.33 -5.88 3.44
C ALA A 50 -4.47 -6.92 2.30
N ALA A 51 -4.97 -6.52 1.13
CA ALA A 51 -5.06 -7.39 -0.04
C ALA A 51 -3.68 -7.82 -0.54
N VAL A 52 -2.69 -6.92 -0.61
CA VAL A 52 -1.32 -7.25 -1.00
C VAL A 52 -0.70 -8.25 -0.03
N GLU A 53 -0.87 -8.04 1.28
CA GLU A 53 -0.39 -8.97 2.31
C GLU A 53 -1.08 -10.33 2.16
N LEU A 54 -2.41 -10.36 2.00
CA LEU A 54 -3.18 -11.58 1.86
C LEU A 54 -2.76 -12.40 0.64
N ILE A 55 -2.67 -11.76 -0.52
CA ILE A 55 -2.28 -12.41 -1.78
C ILE A 55 -0.84 -12.92 -1.67
N GLY A 56 0.08 -12.08 -1.18
CA GLY A 56 1.46 -12.47 -0.99
C GLY A 56 1.63 -13.63 -0.01
N ALA A 57 0.90 -13.60 1.12
CA ALA A 57 1.02 -14.59 2.18
C ALA A 57 0.41 -15.92 1.75
N TYR A 58 -0.72 -15.86 1.04
CA TYR A 58 -1.34 -17.03 0.43
C TYR A 58 -0.42 -17.69 -0.61
N ALA A 59 0.17 -16.90 -1.51
CA ALA A 59 1.09 -17.40 -2.53
C ALA A 59 2.37 -18.00 -1.92
N ALA A 60 2.89 -17.38 -0.86
CA ALA A 60 4.08 -17.85 -0.15
C ALA A 60 3.79 -18.98 0.85
N ARG A 61 2.51 -19.29 1.12
CA ARG A 61 2.05 -20.20 2.20
C ARG A 61 2.60 -19.82 3.58
N ILE A 62 2.64 -18.52 3.87
CA ILE A 62 3.13 -17.95 5.12
C ILE A 62 1.92 -17.42 5.92
N PRO A 63 1.94 -17.44 7.26
CA PRO A 63 0.90 -16.81 8.06
C PRO A 63 0.74 -15.31 7.75
N LEU A 64 -0.50 -14.82 7.83
CA LEU A 64 -0.80 -13.38 7.79
C LEU A 64 0.00 -12.66 8.88
N GLY A 65 0.55 -11.49 8.54
CA GLY A 65 1.37 -10.76 9.50
C GLY A 65 2.84 -11.22 9.55
N GLN A 66 3.25 -12.21 8.74
CA GLN A 66 4.64 -12.66 8.64
C GLN A 66 5.25 -12.50 7.24
N LEU A 67 4.56 -11.86 6.29
CA LEU A 67 5.10 -11.68 4.93
C LEU A 67 6.37 -10.82 4.92
N VAL A 68 6.31 -9.70 5.64
CA VAL A 68 7.36 -8.66 5.70
C VAL A 68 7.50 -8.17 7.14
N ALA A 69 8.67 -7.63 7.47
CA ALA A 69 8.94 -7.08 8.80
C ALA A 69 8.13 -5.80 9.05
N MET A 70 7.85 -5.50 10.32
CA MET A 70 7.10 -4.29 10.70
C MET A 70 7.65 -2.98 10.09
N PRO A 71 8.98 -2.75 10.01
CA PRO A 71 9.52 -1.54 9.36
C PRO A 71 9.10 -1.41 7.88
N ALA A 72 9.08 -2.52 7.14
CA ALA A 72 8.68 -2.53 5.74
C ALA A 72 7.18 -2.24 5.57
N ARG A 73 6.34 -2.62 6.54
CA ARG A 73 4.90 -2.26 6.56
C ARG A 73 4.69 -0.77 6.71
N PHE A 74 5.43 -0.13 7.62
CA PHE A 74 5.37 1.31 7.77
C PHE A 74 5.89 2.03 6.52
N ALA A 75 6.99 1.55 5.94
CA ALA A 75 7.47 2.08 4.67
C ALA A 75 6.43 1.95 3.55
N ALA A 76 5.77 0.80 3.43
CA ALA A 76 4.71 0.57 2.46
C ALA A 76 3.52 1.52 2.65
N LEU A 77 3.12 1.79 3.90
CA LEU A 77 2.07 2.77 4.22
C LEU A 77 2.46 4.18 3.77
N VAL A 78 3.67 4.61 4.14
CA VAL A 78 4.18 5.95 3.79
C VAL A 78 4.24 6.12 2.28
N VAL A 79 4.75 5.11 1.56
CA VAL A 79 4.87 5.16 0.10
C VAL A 79 3.50 5.07 -0.58
N ALA A 80 2.57 4.25 -0.10
CA ALA A 80 1.19 4.20 -0.61
C ALA A 80 0.50 5.55 -0.43
N PHE A 81 0.58 6.12 0.77
CA PHE A 81 0.00 7.44 1.03
C PHE A 81 0.67 8.53 0.21
N GLY A 82 1.99 8.48 0.06
CA GLY A 82 2.74 9.37 -0.85
C GLY A 82 2.26 9.25 -2.30
N GLY A 83 2.09 8.03 -2.82
CA GLY A 83 1.56 7.78 -4.16
C GLY A 83 0.14 8.34 -4.34
N TYR A 84 -0.71 8.19 -3.33
CA TYR A 84 -2.05 8.79 -3.31
C TYR A 84 -2.00 10.32 -3.40
N LEU A 85 -1.19 10.98 -2.55
CA LEU A 85 -1.07 12.44 -2.54
C LEU A 85 -0.51 13.01 -3.84
N LEU A 86 0.46 12.32 -4.45
CA LEU A 86 1.07 12.72 -5.72
C LEU A 86 0.10 12.64 -6.90
N THR A 87 -0.87 11.73 -6.85
CA THR A 87 -1.81 11.47 -7.95
C THR A 87 -3.17 12.17 -7.78
N THR A 88 -3.50 12.58 -6.56
CA THR A 88 -4.73 13.32 -6.24
C THR A 88 -4.61 14.83 -6.55
N ASN A 89 -3.40 15.41 -6.49
CA ASN A 89 -3.15 16.84 -6.72
C ASN A 89 -2.91 17.22 -8.20
N VAL A 90 -3.41 16.41 -9.15
CA VAL A 90 -3.40 16.70 -10.59
C VAL A 90 -4.83 16.92 -11.05
#